data_AF-A0A444K8W2-F1
#
_entry.id   AF-A0A444K8W2-F1
#
_cell.length_a   1.000
_cell.length_b   1.000
_cell.length_c   1.000
_cell.angle_alpha   90.00
_cell.angle_beta   90.00
_cell.angle_gamma   90.00
#
_symmetry.space_group_name_H-M   'P 1'
#
loop_
_entity.id
_entity.type
_entity.pdbx_description
1 polymer ?
#
loop_
_entity_poly.entity_id
_entity_poly.type
_entity_poly.pdbx_seq_one_letter_code
_entity_poly.pdbx_strand_id
1 'polypeptide(L)'
;MQQRRTGRASVSGIAIALLLLSIAFAAVPRASAQSQPNFWDYPGTALRGATSAEFKRSLDDCRKLCKERSGCAGYDHSSATNICRMFSGIDSAQADTLMTAGARNRVPGYRDPANAESWYYAAFSGVDLWGGDLVAKGLEARDADSCSALCDSRTSCRAFTYNQEANRCFLKSGFEFVQSYTLGRSGLYFKASPSAPPPSLTVGWELFTASALTGNGARESLAVSYEECMRQCESDGQCGGFTWVTARPNRCFQVAGANLYPVHRKGMTSARKNSRTVTPDFVHPVPPRD
;
A
#
# COMPACT_ATOMS: atom_id res chain seq x y z
N MET A 1 52.81 91.71 6.65
CA MET A 1 51.50 92.32 6.96
C MET A 1 50.64 91.28 7.66
N GLN A 2 49.76 91.76 8.54
CA GLN A 2 49.04 91.04 9.59
C GLN A 2 48.20 89.83 9.15
N GLN A 3 48.13 88.92 10.13
CA GLN A 3 47.20 87.81 10.34
C GLN A 3 45.74 88.04 9.88
N ARG A 4 45.11 86.99 9.34
CA ARG A 4 43.73 86.61 9.68
C ARG A 4 43.57 85.09 9.67
N ARG A 5 43.05 84.58 10.79
CA ARG A 5 42.63 83.20 11.03
C ARG A 5 41.38 82.86 10.21
N THR A 6 41.30 81.65 9.68
CA THR A 6 40.06 80.89 9.52
C THR A 6 40.38 79.40 9.60
N GLY A 7 39.84 78.71 10.60
CA GLY A 7 39.95 77.26 10.72
C GLY A 7 39.01 76.53 9.76
N ARG A 8 39.33 75.26 9.49
CA ARG A 8 38.36 74.28 8.98
C ARG A 8 38.73 72.88 9.47
N ALA A 9 37.69 72.19 9.92
CA ALA A 9 37.67 70.95 10.68
C ALA A 9 38.22 69.74 9.92
N SER A 10 38.85 68.82 10.67
CA SER A 10 39.12 67.46 10.24
C SER A 10 37.84 66.63 10.32
N VAL A 11 37.44 66.00 9.22
CA VAL A 11 36.39 64.98 9.22
C VAL A 11 37.07 63.64 9.03
N SER A 12 37.12 62.85 10.11
CA SER A 12 37.53 61.45 10.09
C SER A 12 36.48 60.62 9.38
N GLY A 13 36.86 59.95 8.28
CA GLY A 13 36.01 58.99 7.59
C GLY A 13 35.85 57.71 8.39
N ILE A 14 34.62 57.38 8.78
CA ILE A 14 34.23 56.11 9.39
C ILE A 14 34.03 55.10 8.26
N ALA A 15 34.84 54.04 8.22
CA ALA A 15 34.64 52.91 7.32
C ALA A 15 33.50 52.04 7.85
N ILE A 16 32.38 51.98 7.13
CA ILE A 16 31.25 51.08 7.41
C ILE A 16 31.53 49.75 6.70
N ALA A 17 31.82 48.71 7.48
CA ALA A 17 31.91 47.34 6.98
C ALA A 17 30.51 46.78 6.72
N LEU A 18 30.16 46.59 5.44
CA LEU A 18 28.94 45.90 5.01
C LEU A 18 29.11 44.39 5.21
N LEU A 19 28.46 43.85 6.24
CA LEU A 19 28.34 42.40 6.46
C LEU A 19 27.32 41.83 5.46
N LEU A 20 27.80 41.15 4.42
CA LEU A 20 26.96 40.39 3.49
C LEU A 20 26.51 39.09 4.16
N LEU A 21 25.25 39.03 4.61
CA LEU A 21 24.60 37.79 5.04
C LEU A 21 24.29 36.95 3.79
N SER A 22 25.11 35.93 3.53
CA SER A 22 24.84 34.92 2.50
C SER A 22 23.72 33.99 2.97
N ILE A 23 22.52 34.19 2.42
CA ILE A 23 21.38 33.28 2.61
C ILE A 23 21.63 32.02 1.76
N ALA A 24 21.99 30.92 2.42
CA ALA A 24 22.03 29.61 1.78
C ALA A 24 20.59 29.15 1.51
N PHE A 25 20.16 29.22 0.26
CA PHE A 25 18.91 28.60 -0.18
C PHE A 25 19.08 27.08 -0.11
N ALA A 26 18.51 26.45 0.92
CA ALA A 26 18.34 25.01 0.94
C ALA A 26 17.44 24.61 -0.24
N ALA A 27 17.99 23.86 -1.18
CA ALA A 27 17.22 23.27 -2.26
C ALA A 27 16.25 22.25 -1.67
N VAL A 28 14.97 22.64 -1.57
CA VAL A 28 13.90 21.70 -1.22
C VAL A 28 13.81 20.67 -2.35
N PRO A 29 13.93 19.36 -2.08
CA PRO A 29 13.77 18.36 -3.11
C PRO A 29 12.36 18.48 -3.68
N ARG A 30 12.25 18.67 -5.00
CA ARG A 30 10.98 18.62 -5.71
C ARG A 30 10.40 17.22 -5.51
N ALA A 31 9.26 17.15 -4.81
CA ALA A 31 8.42 15.97 -4.82
C ALA A 31 8.20 15.53 -6.27
N SER A 32 8.35 14.24 -6.56
CA SER A 32 8.14 13.71 -7.91
C SER A 32 6.69 13.99 -8.29
N ALA A 33 6.47 14.93 -9.20
CA ALA A 33 5.15 15.16 -9.77
C ALA A 33 4.84 13.94 -10.64
N GLN A 34 3.98 13.03 -10.14
CA GLN A 34 3.42 11.95 -10.94
C GLN A 34 2.83 12.56 -12.22
N SER A 35 3.33 12.15 -13.38
CA SER A 35 2.77 12.58 -14.67
C SER A 35 1.34 12.05 -14.77
N GLN A 36 0.35 12.93 -14.70
CA GLN A 36 -1.05 12.52 -14.90
C GLN A 36 -1.22 11.87 -16.28
N PRO A 37 -2.11 10.86 -16.40
CA PRO A 37 -2.38 10.26 -17.70
C PRO A 37 -2.98 11.30 -18.65
N ASN A 38 -2.79 11.10 -19.97
CA ASN A 38 -3.40 11.98 -20.97
C ASN A 38 -4.94 12.01 -20.86
N PHE A 39 -5.52 10.88 -20.46
CA PHE A 39 -6.94 10.72 -20.17
C PHE A 39 -7.13 9.84 -18.95
N TRP A 40 -8.07 10.22 -18.10
CA TRP A 40 -8.75 9.35 -17.16
C TRP A 40 -9.76 8.50 -17.92
N ASP A 41 -9.65 7.18 -17.78
CA ASP A 41 -10.42 6.23 -18.57
C ASP A 41 -11.70 5.83 -17.82
N TYR A 42 -12.84 5.94 -18.50
CA TYR A 42 -14.18 5.67 -17.96
C TYR A 42 -14.91 4.66 -18.85
N PRO A 43 -14.59 3.36 -18.76
CA PRO A 43 -15.32 2.32 -19.48
C PRO A 43 -16.76 2.23 -18.97
N GLY A 44 -17.72 1.96 -19.84
CA GLY A 44 -19.13 1.87 -19.48
C GLY A 44 -19.73 3.21 -19.06
N THR A 45 -19.31 4.32 -19.69
CA THR A 45 -19.70 5.68 -19.32
C THR A 45 -20.04 6.52 -20.55
N ALA A 46 -21.18 7.22 -20.49
CA ALA A 46 -21.51 8.31 -21.38
C ALA A 46 -21.25 9.66 -20.69
N LEU A 47 -20.63 10.60 -21.40
CA LEU A 47 -20.40 11.95 -20.91
C LEU A 47 -21.58 12.86 -21.29
N ARG A 48 -21.76 13.91 -20.49
CA ARG A 48 -22.65 15.04 -20.77
C ARG A 48 -21.83 16.33 -20.66
N GLY A 49 -22.03 17.23 -21.61
CA GLY A 49 -21.32 18.50 -21.65
C GLY A 49 -21.42 19.17 -23.02
N ALA A 50 -20.54 20.14 -23.27
CA ALA A 50 -20.50 20.88 -24.52
C ALA A 50 -19.85 20.03 -25.63
N THR A 51 -20.67 19.43 -26.50
CA THR A 51 -20.19 18.67 -27.67
C THR A 51 -19.61 19.62 -28.72
N SER A 52 -18.36 19.39 -29.10
CA SER A 52 -17.61 20.17 -30.10
C SER A 52 -17.49 19.49 -31.47
N ALA A 53 -17.72 18.18 -31.52
CA ALA A 53 -17.80 17.40 -32.75
C ALA A 53 -18.45 16.04 -32.47
N GLU A 54 -19.10 15.49 -33.49
CA GLU A 54 -19.62 14.12 -33.51
C GLU A 54 -19.33 13.50 -34.88
N PHE A 55 -18.80 12.29 -34.90
CA PHE A 55 -18.49 11.58 -36.15
C PHE A 55 -18.34 10.08 -35.93
N LYS A 56 -18.46 9.29 -37.01
CA LYS A 56 -18.33 7.84 -36.98
C LYS A 56 -16.87 7.40 -37.14
N ARG A 57 -16.22 6.97 -36.07
CA ARG A 57 -14.81 6.52 -36.00
C ARG A 57 -14.64 5.48 -34.90
N SER A 58 -13.57 4.71 -34.97
CA SER A 58 -13.23 3.76 -33.90
C SER A 58 -12.92 4.46 -32.57
N LEU A 59 -12.96 3.72 -31.47
CA LEU A 59 -12.56 4.22 -30.14
C LEU A 59 -11.11 4.75 -30.15
N ASP A 60 -10.20 4.05 -30.80
CA ASP A 60 -8.79 4.44 -30.87
C ASP A 60 -8.59 5.75 -31.65
N ASP A 61 -9.28 5.88 -32.79
CA ASP A 61 -9.28 7.13 -33.55
C ASP A 61 -9.93 8.27 -32.75
N CYS A 62 -11.03 8.00 -32.06
CA CYS A 62 -11.72 8.97 -31.21
C CYS A 62 -10.77 9.52 -30.14
N ARG A 63 -10.06 8.62 -29.45
CA ARG A 63 -9.05 8.96 -28.44
C ARG A 63 -7.88 9.74 -29.05
N LYS A 64 -7.35 9.30 -30.19
CA LYS A 64 -6.23 9.94 -30.88
C LYS A 64 -6.58 11.37 -31.30
N LEU A 65 -7.73 11.56 -31.94
CA LEU A 65 -8.17 12.88 -32.38
C LEU A 65 -8.38 13.83 -31.19
N CYS A 66 -8.97 13.33 -30.08
CA CYS A 66 -9.14 14.17 -28.89
C CYS A 66 -7.79 14.54 -28.26
N LYS A 67 -6.82 13.61 -28.28
CA LYS A 67 -5.46 13.86 -27.80
C LYS A 67 -4.79 14.99 -28.58
N GLU A 68 -4.90 14.97 -29.90
CA GLU A 68 -4.27 15.93 -30.83
C GLU A 68 -4.96 17.31 -30.83
N ARG A 69 -6.27 17.36 -30.57
CA ARG A 69 -7.05 18.61 -30.59
C ARG A 69 -6.87 19.41 -29.30
N SER A 70 -6.22 20.57 -29.41
CA SER A 70 -6.21 21.59 -28.35
C SER A 70 -7.65 22.01 -28.03
N GLY A 71 -8.07 21.88 -26.77
CA GLY A 71 -9.43 22.21 -26.32
C GLY A 71 -10.41 21.04 -26.26
N CYS A 72 -10.01 19.81 -26.62
CA CYS A 72 -10.82 18.64 -26.29
C CYS A 72 -10.71 18.35 -24.78
N ALA A 73 -11.78 18.51 -24.00
CA ALA A 73 -11.84 18.14 -22.59
C ALA A 73 -11.98 16.63 -22.39
N GLY A 74 -12.56 15.94 -23.37
CA GLY A 74 -12.67 14.48 -23.40
C GLY A 74 -13.55 14.00 -24.53
N TYR A 75 -13.81 12.71 -24.55
CA TYR A 75 -14.63 12.05 -25.56
C TYR A 75 -15.46 10.94 -24.94
N ASP A 76 -16.53 10.57 -25.60
CA ASP A 76 -17.12 9.24 -25.45
C ASP A 76 -17.37 8.59 -26.80
N HIS A 77 -17.44 7.27 -26.79
CA HIS A 77 -17.56 6.45 -27.98
C HIS A 77 -18.55 5.33 -27.76
N SER A 78 -19.51 5.18 -28.66
CA SER A 78 -20.47 4.08 -28.67
C SER A 78 -19.90 2.85 -29.37
N SER A 79 -19.79 1.73 -28.65
CA SER A 79 -19.41 0.44 -29.26
C SER A 79 -20.47 -0.09 -30.23
N ALA A 80 -21.74 0.31 -30.07
CA ALA A 80 -22.84 -0.13 -30.93
C ALA A 80 -22.87 0.59 -32.28
N THR A 81 -22.60 1.90 -32.31
CA THR A 81 -22.75 2.73 -33.52
C THR A 81 -21.43 3.24 -34.09
N ASN A 82 -20.32 3.08 -33.36
CA ASN A 82 -19.03 3.74 -33.62
C ASN A 82 -19.13 5.28 -33.67
N ILE A 83 -20.14 5.85 -33.01
CA ILE A 83 -20.23 7.30 -32.87
C ILE A 83 -19.25 7.74 -31.79
N CYS A 84 -18.31 8.60 -32.18
CA CYS A 84 -17.40 9.33 -31.31
C CYS A 84 -17.96 10.74 -31.09
N ARG A 85 -18.17 11.14 -29.84
CA ARG A 85 -18.52 12.52 -29.46
C ARG A 85 -17.34 13.13 -28.72
N MET A 86 -16.95 14.32 -29.15
CA MET A 86 -15.90 15.11 -28.50
C MET A 86 -16.50 16.23 -27.69
N PHE A 87 -16.00 16.43 -26.48
CA PHE A 87 -16.46 17.46 -25.56
C PHE A 87 -15.40 18.54 -25.42
N SER A 88 -15.78 19.81 -25.57
CA SER A 88 -14.93 20.95 -25.17
C SER A 88 -15.05 21.27 -23.68
N GLY A 89 -16.11 20.77 -23.02
CA GLY A 89 -16.31 20.79 -21.58
C GLY A 89 -17.17 19.61 -21.14
N ILE A 90 -16.89 19.07 -19.96
CA ILE A 90 -17.61 17.91 -19.37
C ILE A 90 -18.29 18.40 -18.10
N ASP A 91 -19.61 18.26 -18.04
CA ASP A 91 -20.43 18.67 -16.89
C ASP A 91 -20.68 17.51 -15.94
N SER A 92 -21.00 16.33 -16.50
CA SER A 92 -21.29 15.12 -15.72
C SER A 92 -21.07 13.86 -16.55
N ALA A 93 -21.17 12.71 -15.88
CA ALA A 93 -21.07 11.40 -16.50
C ALA A 93 -22.16 10.48 -15.95
N GLN A 94 -22.55 9.50 -16.76
CA GLN A 94 -23.52 8.48 -16.37
C GLN A 94 -23.08 7.10 -16.83
N ALA A 95 -23.48 6.06 -16.09
CA ALA A 95 -23.20 4.69 -16.46
C ALA A 95 -23.98 4.33 -17.74
N ASP A 96 -23.27 3.79 -18.73
CA ASP A 96 -23.82 3.25 -19.97
C ASP A 96 -22.84 2.22 -20.52
N THR A 97 -23.19 0.93 -20.44
CA THR A 97 -22.29 -0.19 -20.76
C THR A 97 -21.89 -0.25 -22.23
N LEU A 98 -22.61 0.44 -23.12
CA LEU A 98 -22.29 0.52 -24.55
C LEU A 98 -21.36 1.68 -24.88
N MET A 99 -21.02 2.50 -23.90
CA MET A 99 -20.22 3.71 -24.08
C MET A 99 -18.86 3.56 -23.39
N THR A 100 -17.81 4.11 -23.99
CA THR A 100 -16.50 4.25 -23.37
C THR A 100 -16.07 5.69 -23.45
N ALA A 101 -15.68 6.28 -22.32
CA ALA A 101 -15.29 7.67 -22.22
C ALA A 101 -13.83 7.83 -21.78
N GLY A 102 -13.23 8.94 -22.17
CA GLY A 102 -11.94 9.41 -21.68
C GLY A 102 -12.00 10.91 -21.42
N ALA A 103 -11.51 11.36 -20.27
CA ALA A 103 -11.53 12.79 -19.89
C ALA A 103 -10.15 13.26 -19.46
N ARG A 104 -9.75 14.49 -19.83
CA ARG A 104 -8.46 15.06 -19.43
C ARG A 104 -8.38 15.34 -17.93
N ASN A 105 -9.51 15.63 -17.31
CA ASN A 105 -9.66 15.83 -15.87
C ASN A 105 -10.64 14.81 -15.30
N ARG A 106 -10.51 14.51 -14.01
CA ARG A 106 -11.47 13.64 -13.32
C ARG A 106 -12.86 14.28 -13.36
N VAL A 107 -13.88 13.49 -13.67
CA VAL A 107 -15.28 13.95 -13.65
C VAL A 107 -15.74 14.09 -12.20
N PRO A 108 -16.08 15.30 -11.73
CA PRO A 108 -16.51 15.51 -10.34
C PRO A 108 -17.79 14.72 -10.02
N GLY A 109 -17.86 14.15 -8.81
CA GLY A 109 -19.05 13.44 -8.33
C GLY A 109 -19.36 12.12 -9.07
N TYR A 110 -18.41 11.61 -9.86
CA TYR A 110 -18.54 10.32 -10.56
C TYR A 110 -17.53 9.30 -10.03
N ARG A 111 -17.69 8.02 -10.44
CA ARG A 111 -16.80 6.93 -10.02
C ARG A 111 -15.34 7.19 -10.40
N ASP A 112 -14.41 6.55 -9.71
CA ASP A 112 -13.00 6.60 -10.07
C ASP A 112 -12.76 6.08 -11.51
N PRO A 113 -11.85 6.70 -12.26
CA PRO A 113 -11.45 6.19 -13.56
C PRO A 113 -10.68 4.88 -13.41
N ALA A 114 -10.75 4.01 -14.42
CA ALA A 114 -10.13 2.69 -14.39
C ALA A 114 -8.60 2.73 -14.25
N ASN A 115 -7.99 3.85 -14.64
CA ASN A 115 -6.56 4.09 -14.51
C ASN A 115 -6.20 5.05 -13.34
N ALA A 116 -7.08 5.20 -12.35
CA ALA A 116 -6.79 5.92 -11.10
C ALA A 116 -6.04 5.08 -10.06
N GLU A 117 -5.79 3.81 -10.31
CA GLU A 117 -5.07 2.97 -9.36
C GLU A 117 -3.71 3.56 -9.00
N SER A 118 -3.47 3.70 -7.70
CA SER A 118 -2.20 4.16 -7.15
C SER A 118 -1.75 3.21 -6.05
N TRP A 119 -0.49 3.33 -5.65
CA TRP A 119 0.05 2.61 -4.51
C TRP A 119 -0.38 3.26 -3.20
N TYR A 120 -0.75 2.41 -2.24
CA TYR A 120 -1.08 2.76 -0.87
C TYR A 120 -0.31 1.87 0.11
N TYR A 121 -0.18 2.39 1.33
CA TYR A 121 0.33 1.68 2.49
C TYR A 121 -0.79 1.57 3.54
N ALA A 122 -0.96 0.37 4.09
CA ALA A 122 -1.87 0.07 5.19
C ALA A 122 -1.08 -0.50 6.37
N ALA A 123 -1.27 0.09 7.55
CA ALA A 123 -0.67 -0.39 8.80
C ALA A 123 -1.66 -1.25 9.60
N PHE A 124 -1.17 -2.32 10.23
CA PHE A 124 -1.97 -3.22 11.05
C PHE A 124 -1.26 -3.53 12.37
N SER A 125 -2.02 -3.45 13.47
CA SER A 125 -1.56 -3.85 14.79
C SER A 125 -2.05 -5.24 15.17
N GLY A 126 -1.20 -5.98 15.89
CA GLY A 126 -1.61 -7.26 16.50
C GLY A 126 -1.64 -8.44 15.53
N VAL A 127 -0.98 -8.31 14.38
CA VAL A 127 -0.87 -9.37 13.37
C VAL A 127 0.55 -9.50 12.83
N ASP A 128 0.91 -10.72 12.46
CA ASP A 128 2.07 -11.08 11.64
C ASP A 128 1.58 -11.51 10.25
N LEU A 129 2.21 -10.96 9.21
CA LEU A 129 1.95 -11.32 7.82
C LEU A 129 2.86 -12.47 7.43
N TRP A 130 2.62 -13.67 7.97
CA TRP A 130 3.57 -14.77 7.91
C TRP A 130 4.01 -15.12 6.48
N GLY A 131 5.32 -15.32 6.29
CA GLY A 131 5.90 -15.86 5.05
C GLY A 131 6.44 -14.80 4.10
N GLY A 132 7.01 -15.25 2.98
CA GLY A 132 7.57 -14.36 1.96
C GLY A 132 8.77 -13.52 2.41
N ASP A 133 9.46 -13.92 3.48
CA ASP A 133 10.58 -13.16 4.05
C ASP A 133 11.73 -13.01 3.05
N LEU A 134 12.09 -11.76 2.76
CA LEU A 134 13.26 -11.41 1.95
C LEU A 134 14.58 -11.68 2.68
N VAL A 135 14.53 -11.71 4.02
CA VAL A 135 15.67 -11.99 4.90
C VAL A 135 15.18 -12.86 6.07
N ALA A 136 15.49 -14.15 6.04
CA ALA A 136 14.96 -15.13 6.99
C ALA A 136 15.20 -14.82 8.48
N LYS A 137 16.29 -14.10 8.81
CA LYS A 137 16.60 -13.71 10.21
C LYS A 137 16.01 -12.37 10.63
N GLY A 138 15.34 -11.67 9.72
CA GLY A 138 14.95 -10.28 9.89
C GLY A 138 16.14 -9.31 9.93
N LEU A 139 15.84 -8.03 9.83
CA LEU A 139 16.76 -6.91 9.99
C LEU A 139 16.56 -6.29 11.37
N GLU A 140 17.56 -5.61 11.91
CA GLU A 140 17.34 -4.77 13.09
C GLU A 140 16.54 -3.53 12.69
N ALA A 141 15.54 -3.19 13.50
CA ALA A 141 14.78 -1.95 13.39
C ALA A 141 14.39 -1.50 14.80
N ARG A 142 14.20 -0.20 15.00
CA ARG A 142 13.88 0.36 16.32
C ARG A 142 12.38 0.32 16.61
N ASP A 143 11.59 0.34 15.55
CA ASP A 143 10.13 0.49 15.57
C ASP A 143 9.56 0.08 14.19
N ALA A 144 8.23 0.12 14.09
CA ALA A 144 7.53 -0.19 12.85
C ALA A 144 7.81 0.84 11.74
N ASP A 145 8.04 2.11 12.09
CA ASP A 145 8.29 3.18 11.12
C ASP A 145 9.65 3.01 10.45
N SER A 146 10.69 2.69 11.22
CA SER A 146 12.00 2.31 10.68
C SER A 146 11.94 1.03 9.86
N CYS A 147 11.09 0.07 10.23
CA CYS A 147 10.83 -1.12 9.42
C CYS A 147 10.13 -0.77 8.09
N SER A 148 9.17 0.15 8.10
CA SER A 148 8.53 0.66 6.88
C SER A 148 9.53 1.35 5.98
N ALA A 149 10.39 2.22 6.52
CA ALA A 149 11.44 2.90 5.77
C ALA A 149 12.43 1.91 5.11
N LEU A 150 12.76 0.82 5.80
CA LEU A 150 13.55 -0.27 5.22
C LEU A 150 12.81 -0.96 4.06
N CYS A 151 11.50 -1.17 4.20
CA CYS A 151 10.67 -1.71 3.12
C CYS A 151 10.57 -0.73 1.93
N ASP A 152 10.42 0.57 2.19
CA ASP A 152 10.35 1.63 1.18
C ASP A 152 11.62 1.72 0.32
N SER A 153 12.78 1.41 0.91
CA SER A 153 14.04 1.36 0.17
C SER A 153 14.15 0.20 -0.83
N ARG A 154 13.16 -0.71 -0.89
CA ARG A 154 13.19 -1.93 -1.71
C ARG A 154 11.87 -2.15 -2.42
N THR A 155 11.85 -2.00 -3.74
CA THR A 155 10.65 -2.27 -4.57
C THR A 155 10.18 -3.74 -4.50
N SER A 156 11.09 -4.67 -4.18
CA SER A 156 10.75 -6.08 -3.90
C SER A 156 9.97 -6.29 -2.60
N CYS A 157 9.96 -5.32 -1.69
CA CYS A 157 9.21 -5.38 -0.45
C CYS A 157 7.77 -4.93 -0.67
N ARG A 158 6.83 -5.85 -0.48
CA ARG A 158 5.37 -5.65 -0.61
C ARG A 158 4.65 -5.69 0.72
N ALA A 159 5.30 -6.23 1.75
CA ALA A 159 4.78 -6.26 3.10
C ALA A 159 5.93 -6.30 4.11
N PHE A 160 5.65 -6.03 5.38
CA PHE A 160 6.57 -6.33 6.46
C PHE A 160 5.83 -6.67 7.75
N THR A 161 6.54 -7.30 8.67
CA THR A 161 6.13 -7.39 10.08
C THR A 161 7.30 -7.01 10.97
N TYR A 162 7.09 -6.02 11.83
CA TYR A 162 7.97 -5.63 12.92
C TYR A 162 7.57 -6.38 14.19
N ASN A 163 8.52 -7.17 14.70
CA ASN A 163 8.42 -7.85 15.98
C ASN A 163 8.97 -6.93 17.08
N GLN A 164 8.08 -6.45 17.95
CA GLN A 164 8.42 -5.53 19.03
C GLN A 164 9.25 -6.18 20.14
N GLU A 165 9.08 -7.49 20.38
CA GLU A 165 9.81 -8.21 21.43
C GLU A 165 11.30 -8.37 21.06
N ALA A 166 11.57 -8.69 19.80
CA ALA A 166 12.91 -8.95 19.29
C ALA A 166 13.58 -7.72 18.65
N ASN A 167 12.86 -6.61 18.47
CA ASN A 167 13.30 -5.45 17.67
C ASN A 167 13.76 -5.86 16.26
N ARG A 168 12.98 -6.73 15.62
CA ARG A 168 13.29 -7.32 14.31
C ARG A 168 12.25 -6.93 13.27
N CYS A 169 12.73 -6.46 12.13
CA CYS A 169 11.95 -6.15 10.94
C CYS A 169 12.08 -7.26 9.90
N PHE A 170 10.97 -7.92 9.61
CA PHE A 170 10.91 -8.94 8.58
C PHE A 170 10.27 -8.35 7.33
N LEU A 171 11.11 -7.91 6.39
CA LEU A 171 10.71 -7.44 5.07
C LEU A 171 10.26 -8.61 4.21
N LYS A 172 9.18 -8.44 3.45
CA LYS A 172 8.54 -9.54 2.73
C LYS A 172 8.17 -9.16 1.30
N SER A 173 8.29 -10.12 0.38
CA SER A 173 7.78 -9.99 -1.00
C SER A 173 6.27 -10.21 -1.12
N GLY A 174 5.65 -10.72 -0.07
CA GLY A 174 4.24 -11.08 0.04
C GLY A 174 4.01 -11.75 1.39
N PHE A 175 2.90 -12.46 1.57
CA PHE A 175 2.66 -13.29 2.75
C PHE A 175 1.74 -14.46 2.37
N GLU A 176 1.79 -15.54 3.14
CA GLU A 176 0.99 -16.76 2.89
C GLU A 176 -0.31 -16.72 3.69
N PHE A 177 -0.24 -16.34 4.96
CA PHE A 177 -1.40 -16.20 5.83
C PHE A 177 -1.18 -15.12 6.89
N VAL A 178 -2.27 -14.70 7.53
CA VAL A 178 -2.23 -13.71 8.61
C VAL A 178 -2.33 -14.43 9.95
N GLN A 179 -1.36 -14.21 10.81
CA GLN A 179 -1.27 -14.78 12.14
C GLN A 179 -1.60 -13.73 13.20
N SER A 180 -2.33 -14.14 14.24
CA SER A 180 -2.51 -13.31 15.43
C SER A 180 -1.18 -13.17 16.17
N TYR A 181 -0.68 -11.96 16.32
CA TYR A 181 0.53 -11.68 17.08
C TYR A 181 0.47 -10.28 17.69
N THR A 182 0.15 -10.19 18.99
CA THR A 182 -0.14 -8.93 19.69
C THR A 182 1.02 -7.92 19.65
N LEU A 183 2.26 -8.42 19.61
CA LEU A 183 3.50 -7.64 19.51
C LEU A 183 3.97 -7.43 18.06
N GLY A 184 3.12 -7.78 17.09
CA GLY A 184 3.31 -7.54 15.68
C GLY A 184 2.81 -6.16 15.26
N ARG A 185 3.62 -5.46 14.48
CA ARG A 185 3.20 -4.28 13.71
C ARG A 185 3.51 -4.55 12.25
N SER A 186 2.47 -4.67 11.44
CA SER A 186 2.59 -5.09 10.05
C SER A 186 2.23 -3.96 9.10
N GLY A 187 2.88 -3.95 7.95
CA GLY A 187 2.62 -3.02 6.87
C GLY A 187 2.35 -3.76 5.56
N LEU A 188 1.34 -3.31 4.81
CA LEU A 188 0.98 -3.87 3.50
C LEU A 188 0.97 -2.78 2.44
N TYR A 189 1.67 -3.03 1.34
CA TYR A 189 1.64 -2.18 0.15
C TYR A 189 0.71 -2.80 -0.89
N PHE A 190 -0.24 -2.01 -1.38
CA PHE A 190 -1.26 -2.50 -2.31
C PHE A 190 -1.63 -1.42 -3.34
N LYS A 191 -2.12 -1.85 -4.50
CA LYS A 191 -2.72 -0.96 -5.51
C LYS A 191 -4.23 -0.90 -5.29
N ALA A 192 -4.79 0.29 -5.37
CA ALA A 192 -6.22 0.49 -5.28
C ALA A 192 -6.65 1.79 -5.97
N SER A 193 -7.91 1.88 -6.38
CA SER A 193 -8.52 3.15 -6.74
C SER A 193 -8.77 4.01 -5.48
N PRO A 194 -8.74 5.34 -5.57
CA PRO A 194 -8.95 6.25 -4.43
C PRO A 194 -10.20 6.02 -3.58
N SER A 195 -11.30 5.56 -4.18
CA SER A 195 -12.57 5.27 -3.52
C SER A 195 -12.70 3.81 -3.08
N ALA A 196 -11.68 2.97 -3.29
CA ALA A 196 -11.70 1.59 -2.85
C ALA A 196 -11.70 1.54 -1.31
N PRO A 197 -12.45 0.59 -0.71
CA PRO A 197 -12.38 0.40 0.73
C PRO A 197 -10.96 -0.04 1.15
N PRO A 198 -10.48 0.36 2.34
CA PRO A 198 -9.24 -0.15 2.91
C PRO A 198 -9.18 -1.68 2.93
N PRO A 199 -8.02 -2.30 2.70
CA PRO A 199 -7.87 -3.74 2.72
C PRO A 199 -8.13 -4.27 4.13
N SER A 200 -8.98 -5.27 4.27
CA SER A 200 -9.15 -6.00 5.54
C SER A 200 -8.45 -7.35 5.46
N LEU A 201 -7.88 -7.79 6.58
CA LEU A 201 -7.14 -9.04 6.69
C LEU A 201 -7.92 -10.04 7.53
N THR A 202 -8.07 -11.27 7.03
CA THR A 202 -8.63 -12.37 7.82
C THR A 202 -7.50 -13.13 8.50
N VAL A 203 -7.48 -13.10 9.83
CA VAL A 203 -6.53 -13.88 10.62
C VAL A 203 -6.91 -15.35 10.52
N GLY A 204 -6.06 -16.15 9.87
CA GLY A 204 -6.30 -17.58 9.68
C GLY A 204 -5.81 -18.45 10.84
N TRP A 205 -4.79 -17.97 11.58
CA TRP A 205 -4.10 -18.76 12.58
C TRP A 205 -3.75 -17.97 13.83
N GLU A 206 -3.78 -18.64 14.97
CA GLU A 206 -3.15 -18.20 16.20
C GLU A 206 -2.13 -19.25 16.63
N LEU A 207 -0.85 -18.88 16.65
CA LEU A 207 0.28 -19.76 16.93
C LEU A 207 0.71 -19.61 18.39
N PHE A 208 0.98 -20.75 19.02
CA PHE A 208 1.43 -20.87 20.40
C PHE A 208 2.74 -21.64 20.42
N THR A 209 3.83 -20.92 20.67
CA THR A 209 5.13 -21.54 20.88
C THR A 209 5.19 -22.20 22.25
N ALA A 210 5.90 -23.31 22.37
CA ALA A 210 6.06 -24.08 23.62
C ALA A 210 4.72 -24.43 24.28
N SER A 211 3.74 -24.85 23.46
CA SER A 211 2.40 -25.21 23.92
C SER A 211 1.87 -26.42 23.15
N ALA A 212 0.97 -27.16 23.79
CA ALA A 212 0.16 -28.21 23.20
C ALA A 212 -1.31 -27.84 23.27
N LEU A 213 -2.09 -28.14 22.22
CA LEU A 213 -3.53 -28.03 22.27
C LEU A 213 -4.12 -29.28 22.94
N THR A 214 -4.97 -29.07 23.94
CA THR A 214 -5.79 -30.13 24.51
C THR A 214 -7.11 -30.23 23.75
N GLY A 215 -7.44 -31.42 23.25
CA GLY A 215 -8.72 -31.71 22.61
C GLY A 215 -8.93 -33.20 22.37
N ASN A 216 -10.14 -33.57 21.96
CA ASN A 216 -10.51 -34.97 21.71
C ASN A 216 -10.09 -35.40 20.29
N GLY A 217 -9.56 -36.62 20.16
CA GLY A 217 -9.38 -37.29 18.85
C GLY A 217 -8.29 -36.67 17.97
N ALA A 218 -7.04 -36.63 18.44
CA ALA A 218 -5.94 -36.16 17.63
C ALA A 218 -5.62 -37.16 16.50
N ARG A 219 -5.79 -36.75 15.24
CA ARG A 219 -5.26 -37.51 14.10
C ARG A 219 -3.76 -37.28 14.04
N GLU A 220 -3.00 -38.36 14.06
CA GLU A 220 -1.55 -38.31 14.05
C GLU A 220 -0.99 -38.52 12.63
N SER A 221 0.02 -37.74 12.29
CA SER A 221 0.82 -37.87 11.07
C SER A 221 2.27 -37.47 11.31
N LEU A 222 3.16 -37.76 10.35
CA LEU A 222 4.50 -37.19 10.33
C LEU A 222 4.45 -35.79 9.70
N ALA A 223 5.23 -34.87 10.26
CA ALA A 223 5.48 -33.56 9.67
C ALA A 223 6.87 -33.08 10.08
N VAL A 224 7.71 -32.73 9.11
CA VAL A 224 9.09 -32.30 9.38
C VAL A 224 9.20 -30.91 9.97
N SER A 225 8.12 -30.11 9.90
CA SER A 225 8.01 -28.79 10.50
C SER A 225 6.57 -28.52 10.94
N TYR A 226 6.36 -27.44 11.72
CA TYR A 226 5.01 -27.06 12.13
C TYR A 226 4.21 -26.47 10.96
N GLU A 227 4.87 -25.86 9.96
CA GLU A 227 4.25 -25.36 8.73
C GLU A 227 3.69 -26.52 7.90
N GLU A 228 4.42 -27.64 7.80
CA GLU A 228 3.89 -28.84 7.15
C GLU A 228 2.67 -29.40 7.91
N CYS A 229 2.71 -29.38 9.24
CA CYS A 229 1.57 -29.78 10.07
C CYS A 229 0.36 -28.84 9.89
N MET A 230 0.61 -27.53 9.76
CA MET A 230 -0.40 -26.51 9.47
C MET A 230 -1.10 -26.81 8.14
N ARG A 231 -0.32 -27.02 7.08
CA ARG A 231 -0.82 -27.30 5.74
C ARG A 231 -1.63 -28.61 5.68
N GLN A 232 -1.23 -29.62 6.45
CA GLN A 232 -2.03 -30.85 6.62
C GLN A 232 -3.37 -30.55 7.31
N CYS A 233 -3.40 -29.72 8.35
CA CYS A 233 -4.64 -29.28 9.02
C CYS A 233 -5.52 -28.38 8.14
N GLU A 234 -4.94 -27.58 7.23
CA GLU A 234 -5.72 -26.79 6.25
C GLU A 234 -6.45 -27.70 5.26
N SER A 235 -5.80 -28.79 4.85
CA SER A 235 -6.41 -29.80 3.95
C SER A 235 -7.50 -30.65 4.61
N ASP A 236 -7.60 -30.61 5.94
CA ASP A 236 -8.61 -31.31 6.72
C ASP A 236 -9.72 -30.35 7.19
N GLY A 237 -10.90 -30.49 6.60
CA GLY A 237 -12.08 -29.68 6.93
C GLY A 237 -12.58 -29.87 8.37
N GLN A 238 -12.20 -30.94 9.05
CA GLN A 238 -12.55 -31.19 10.46
C GLN A 238 -11.49 -30.70 11.44
N CYS A 239 -10.28 -30.37 10.94
CA CYS A 239 -9.19 -29.89 11.78
C CYS A 239 -9.45 -28.45 12.23
N GLY A 240 -9.50 -28.23 13.55
CA GLY A 240 -9.61 -26.91 14.16
C GLY A 240 -8.27 -26.33 14.62
N GLY A 241 -7.24 -27.16 14.70
CA GLY A 241 -5.88 -26.77 15.06
C GLY A 241 -4.94 -27.96 15.13
N PHE A 242 -3.67 -27.73 15.43
CA PHE A 242 -2.68 -28.78 15.52
C PHE A 242 -1.69 -28.57 16.67
N THR A 243 -1.01 -29.64 17.04
CA THR A 243 0.21 -29.63 17.87
C THR A 243 1.32 -30.36 17.13
N TRP A 244 2.40 -29.66 16.81
CA TRP A 244 3.60 -30.22 16.24
C TRP A 244 4.66 -30.42 17.33
N VAL A 245 5.21 -31.63 17.39
CA VAL A 245 6.18 -32.03 18.42
C VAL A 245 7.59 -32.08 17.82
N THR A 246 8.54 -31.38 18.45
CA THR A 246 9.93 -31.31 17.98
C THR A 246 10.75 -32.58 18.24
N ALA A 247 10.27 -33.45 19.13
CA ALA A 247 10.89 -34.75 19.41
C ALA A 247 10.86 -35.64 18.16
N ARG A 248 11.92 -36.43 17.94
CA ARG A 248 12.01 -37.30 16.76
C ARG A 248 11.34 -38.67 17.00
N PRO A 249 10.65 -39.23 15.99
CA PRO A 249 10.30 -38.59 14.73
C PRO A 249 9.31 -37.43 14.96
N ASN A 250 9.45 -36.35 14.19
CA ASN A 250 8.56 -35.20 14.32
C ASN A 250 7.12 -35.59 13.98
N ARG A 251 6.22 -35.34 14.92
CA ARG A 251 4.81 -35.74 14.84
C ARG A 251 3.91 -34.52 14.79
N CYS A 252 2.87 -34.62 13.98
CA CYS A 252 1.77 -33.68 13.87
C CYS A 252 0.52 -34.32 14.47
N PHE A 253 -0.11 -33.61 15.41
CA PHE A 253 -1.36 -34.01 16.05
C PHE A 253 -2.43 -33.01 15.66
N GLN A 254 -3.31 -33.38 14.73
CA GLN A 254 -4.43 -32.54 14.28
C GLN A 254 -5.60 -32.72 15.23
N VAL A 255 -6.13 -31.63 15.77
CA VAL A 255 -7.18 -31.61 16.79
C VAL A 255 -8.43 -30.98 16.19
N ALA A 256 -9.58 -31.64 16.38
CA ALA A 256 -10.87 -31.13 15.90
C ALA A 256 -11.50 -30.12 16.86
N GLY A 257 -12.36 -29.25 16.32
CA GLY A 257 -13.20 -28.31 17.09
C GLY A 257 -12.63 -26.89 17.21
N ALA A 258 -13.49 -25.95 17.61
CA ALA A 258 -13.15 -24.51 17.62
C ALA A 258 -12.60 -23.99 18.96
N ASN A 259 -12.89 -24.65 20.08
CA ASN A 259 -12.52 -24.21 21.43
C ASN A 259 -11.24 -24.91 21.91
N LEU A 260 -10.14 -24.71 21.18
CA LEU A 260 -8.86 -25.33 21.50
C LEU A 260 -8.04 -24.44 22.43
N TYR A 261 -7.64 -24.99 23.57
CA TYR A 261 -6.87 -24.28 24.59
C TYR A 261 -5.40 -24.73 24.58
N PRO A 262 -4.44 -23.79 24.49
CA PRO A 262 -3.02 -24.10 24.59
C PRO A 262 -2.63 -24.33 26.06
N VAL A 263 -1.88 -25.39 26.30
CA VAL A 263 -1.25 -25.69 27.59
C VAL A 263 0.25 -25.67 27.40
N HIS A 264 0.98 -24.95 28.26
CA HIS A 264 2.42 -24.86 28.16
C HIS A 264 3.10 -26.23 28.19
N ARG A 265 3.87 -26.51 27.14
CA ARG A 265 4.62 -27.75 26.92
C ARG A 265 5.85 -27.44 26.07
N LYS A 266 7.03 -27.53 26.68
CA LYS A 266 8.30 -27.31 25.98
C LYS A 266 8.47 -28.32 24.84
N GLY A 267 9.02 -27.85 23.71
CA GLY A 267 9.24 -28.70 22.52
C GLY A 267 7.97 -29.00 21.71
N MET A 268 6.90 -28.22 21.92
CA MET A 268 5.67 -28.32 21.15
C MET A 268 5.31 -26.95 20.57
N THR A 269 4.88 -26.93 19.32
CA THR A 269 4.34 -25.74 18.66
C THR A 269 2.93 -26.05 18.23
N SER A 270 1.98 -25.23 18.66
CA SER A 270 0.58 -25.43 18.37
C SER A 270 0.01 -24.26 17.60
N ALA A 271 -0.99 -24.50 16.75
CA ALA A 271 -1.78 -23.41 16.22
C ALA A 271 -3.26 -23.82 16.13
N ARG A 272 -4.15 -22.87 16.34
CA ARG A 272 -5.60 -23.06 16.10
C ARG A 272 -6.07 -22.16 14.98
N LYS A 273 -7.05 -22.63 14.22
CA LYS A 273 -7.72 -21.84 13.17
C LYS A 273 -8.41 -20.64 13.81
N ASN A 274 -8.37 -19.53 13.11
CA ASN A 274 -8.98 -18.27 13.46
C ASN A 274 -9.74 -17.74 12.23
N SER A 275 -10.67 -16.82 12.44
CA SER A 275 -11.45 -16.16 11.38
C SER A 275 -11.72 -14.69 11.66
N ARG A 276 -11.00 -14.09 12.63
CA ARG A 276 -11.14 -12.68 12.98
C ARG A 276 -10.67 -11.79 11.83
N THR A 277 -11.53 -10.88 11.39
CA THR A 277 -11.16 -9.79 10.49
C THR A 277 -10.45 -8.67 11.26
N VAL A 278 -9.36 -8.18 10.69
CA VAL A 278 -8.59 -7.02 11.19
C VAL A 278 -8.59 -5.95 10.11
N THR A 279 -9.01 -4.75 10.48
CA THR A 279 -8.95 -3.56 9.64
C THR A 279 -7.63 -2.82 9.88
N PRO A 280 -7.14 -2.03 8.92
CA PRO A 280 -5.91 -1.30 9.10
C PRO A 280 -6.11 -0.17 10.12
N ASP A 281 -5.06 0.11 10.89
CA ASP A 281 -5.00 1.24 11.81
C ASP A 281 -5.09 2.57 11.04
N PHE A 282 -4.42 2.62 9.88
CA PHE A 282 -4.50 3.73 8.93
C PHE A 282 -4.08 3.28 7.53
N VAL A 283 -4.48 4.09 6.53
CA VAL A 283 -4.08 3.94 5.13
C VAL A 283 -3.64 5.29 4.58
N HIS A 284 -2.54 5.34 3.83
CA HIS A 284 -2.13 6.54 3.11
C HIS A 284 -1.52 6.22 1.74
N PRO A 285 -1.55 7.15 0.77
CA PRO A 285 -0.88 6.97 -0.51
C PRO A 285 0.64 6.91 -0.35
N VAL A 286 1.31 6.18 -1.23
CA VAL A 286 2.78 6.08 -1.30
C VAL A 286 3.28 6.19 -2.75
N PRO A 287 4.56 6.51 -2.96
CA PRO A 287 5.14 6.52 -4.30
C PRO A 287 5.00 5.17 -5.02
N PRO A 288 5.02 5.15 -6.36
CA PRO A 288 4.98 3.91 -7.12
C PRO A 288 6.09 2.93 -6.75
N ARG A 289 5.76 1.63 -6.76
CA ARG A 289 6.64 0.53 -6.33
C ARG A 289 6.83 -0.56 -7.39
N ASP A 290 6.42 -0.31 -8.62
CA ASP A 290 6.57 -1.19 -9.78
C ASP A 290 7.97 -1.13 -10.41
#